data_AF-A0A3N5UJM5-F1
#
_entry.id   AF-A0A3N5UJM5-F1
#
_cell.length_a   1.000
_cell.length_b   1.000
_cell.length_c   1.000
_cell.angle_alpha   90.00
_cell.angle_beta   90.00
_cell.angle_gamma   90.00
#
_symmetry.space_group_name_H-M   'P 1'
#
loop_
_entity.id
_entity.type
_entity.pdbx_description
1 polymer ?
#
loop_
_entity_poly.entity_id
_entity_poly.type
_entity_poly.pdbx_seq_one_letter_code
_entity_poly.pdbx_strand_id
1 'polypeptide(L)'
;MNLLDMIIICTMIFFIVKGILRGFLREVASLAGVILGILLANHFQPRMTEVLKAYLPVSGFLPIVSFALLFGAILVLCNLAGYGLSLLFQKAFLGWVDRTLGAGFAVVKGVIITYLVIVILTFFLPTQTPLIAQSKTAPWIISSYQTMTRLIAPDHYEKWRKRLMGIKEGAVQAKPEKPKDAPKKDESN
;
A
#
# COMPACT_ATOMS: atom_id res chain seq x y z
N MET A 1 -7.29 14.96 -19.11
CA MET A 1 -6.63 13.93 -18.27
C MET A 1 -7.67 13.37 -17.34
N ASN A 2 -7.67 12.06 -17.10
CA ASN A 2 -8.69 11.41 -16.27
C ASN A 2 -8.57 11.88 -14.81
N LEU A 3 -9.67 11.93 -14.08
CA LEU A 3 -9.68 12.38 -12.67
C LEU A 3 -8.74 11.51 -11.81
N LEU A 4 -8.65 10.21 -12.13
CA LEU A 4 -7.73 9.27 -11.51
C LEU A 4 -6.26 9.62 -11.76
N ASP A 5 -5.92 10.05 -12.98
CA ASP A 5 -4.56 10.45 -13.36
C ASP A 5 -4.14 11.74 -12.63
N MET A 6 -5.08 12.67 -12.48
CA MET A 6 -4.87 13.90 -11.71
C MET A 6 -4.63 13.63 -10.22
N ILE A 7 -5.38 12.71 -9.61
CA ILE A 7 -5.18 12.30 -8.21
C ILE A 7 -3.80 11.64 -8.04
N ILE A 8 -3.38 10.79 -8.98
CA ILE A 8 -2.08 10.11 -8.95
C ILE A 8 -0.95 11.13 -9.01
N ILE A 9 -0.99 12.05 -9.97
CA ILE A 9 0.05 13.08 -10.14
C ILE A 9 0.12 13.96 -8.89
N CYS A 10 -1.02 14.43 -8.37
CA CYS A 10 -1.05 15.23 -7.14
C CYS A 10 -0.48 14.48 -5.93
N THR A 11 -0.85 13.20 -5.77
CA THR A 11 -0.36 12.36 -4.67
C THR A 11 1.15 12.14 -4.79
N MET A 12 1.64 11.87 -6.00
CA MET A 12 3.05 11.63 -6.27
C MET A 12 3.89 12.89 -5.98
N ILE A 13 3.45 14.06 -6.47
CA ILE A 13 4.09 15.34 -6.18
C ILE A 13 4.11 15.58 -4.67
N PHE A 14 3.00 15.34 -3.97
CA PHE A 14 2.92 15.50 -2.53
C PHE A 14 3.94 14.61 -1.78
N PHE A 15 4.08 13.34 -2.17
CA PHE A 15 5.06 12.44 -1.57
C PHE A 15 6.50 12.86 -1.85
N ILE A 16 6.81 13.31 -3.07
CA ILE A 16 8.14 13.81 -3.44
C ILE A 16 8.50 15.04 -2.61
N VAL A 17 7.60 16.03 -2.55
CA VAL A 17 7.80 17.25 -1.76
C VAL A 17 7.97 16.90 -0.29
N LYS A 18 7.11 16.02 0.26
CA LYS A 18 7.26 15.59 1.65
C LYS A 18 8.59 14.88 1.91
N GLY A 19 9.06 14.06 0.99
CA GLY A 19 10.36 13.37 1.09
C GLY A 19 11.54 14.32 1.15
N ILE A 20 11.54 15.33 0.28
CA ILE A 20 12.56 16.38 0.26
C ILE A 20 12.56 17.17 1.59
N LEU A 21 11.37 17.48 2.11
CA LEU A 21 11.21 18.25 3.33
C LEU A 21 11.57 17.46 4.61
N ARG A 22 11.32 16.14 4.64
CA ARG A 22 11.61 15.29 5.81
C ARG A 22 13.06 14.80 5.89
N GLY A 23 13.70 14.51 4.76
CA GLY A 23 15.04 13.93 4.71
C GLY A 23 15.06 12.41 4.88
N PHE A 24 16.09 11.75 4.33
CA PHE A 24 16.25 10.29 4.30
C PHE A 24 16.26 9.66 5.70
N LEU A 25 17.09 10.20 6.60
CA LEU A 25 17.29 9.63 7.93
C LEU A 25 15.99 9.58 8.73
N ARG A 26 15.16 10.60 8.60
CA ARG A 26 13.85 10.65 9.27
C ARG A 26 12.86 9.66 8.65
N GLU A 27 12.89 9.48 7.34
CA GLU A 27 12.06 8.50 6.64
C GLU A 27 12.44 7.06 7.04
N VAL A 28 13.74 6.75 7.08
CA VAL A 28 14.26 5.44 7.51
C VAL A 28 13.97 5.19 8.98
N ALA A 29 14.20 6.17 9.85
CA ALA A 29 13.90 6.05 11.27
C ALA A 29 12.41 5.84 11.55
N SER A 30 11.54 6.44 10.74
CA SER A 30 10.09 6.20 10.83
C SER A 30 9.73 4.76 10.47
N LEU A 31 10.30 4.20 9.40
CA LEU A 31 10.09 2.80 9.02
C LEU A 31 10.70 1.82 10.01
N ALA A 32 11.94 2.07 10.43
CA ALA A 32 12.61 1.29 11.47
C ALA A 32 11.80 1.33 12.77
N GLY A 33 11.25 2.48 13.14
CA GLY A 33 10.39 2.64 14.30
C GLY A 33 9.10 1.83 14.22
N VAL A 34 8.50 1.66 13.03
CA VAL A 34 7.35 0.77 12.86
C VAL A 34 7.74 -0.68 13.09
N ILE A 35 8.83 -1.14 12.46
CA ILE A 35 9.29 -2.52 12.57
C ILE A 35 9.71 -2.84 14.02
N LEU A 36 10.62 -2.04 14.57
CA LEU A 36 11.10 -2.18 15.94
C LEU A 36 9.97 -1.99 16.95
N GLY A 37 9.08 -1.03 16.69
CA GLY A 37 7.89 -0.78 17.51
C GLY A 37 7.03 -2.03 17.60
N ILE A 38 6.71 -2.70 16.48
CA ILE A 38 5.90 -3.92 16.50
C ILE A 38 6.62 -5.03 17.26
N LEU A 39 7.90 -5.27 16.96
CA LEU A 39 8.67 -6.36 17.57
C LEU A 39 8.83 -6.19 19.08
N LEU A 40 9.28 -5.01 19.50
CA LEU A 40 9.52 -4.70 20.90
C LEU A 40 8.21 -4.52 21.66
N ALA A 41 7.20 -3.87 21.09
CA ALA A 41 5.90 -3.78 21.75
C ALA A 41 5.28 -5.16 21.94
N ASN A 42 5.38 -6.07 20.96
CA ASN A 42 4.90 -7.44 21.12
C ASN A 42 5.65 -8.16 22.25
N HIS A 43 6.97 -8.04 22.30
CA HIS A 43 7.80 -8.68 23.32
C HIS A 43 7.56 -8.12 24.74
N PHE A 44 7.43 -6.80 24.88
CA PHE A 44 7.30 -6.14 26.19
C PHE A 44 5.85 -5.92 26.64
N GLN A 45 4.86 -6.18 25.77
CA GLN A 45 3.44 -5.99 26.09
C GLN A 45 3.00 -6.70 27.37
N PRO A 46 3.34 -7.98 27.63
CA PRO A 46 2.89 -8.67 28.84
C PRO A 46 3.36 -7.96 30.11
N ARG A 47 4.63 -7.55 30.15
CA ARG A 47 5.23 -6.82 31.27
C ARG A 47 4.59 -5.45 31.47
N MET A 48 4.30 -4.72 30.39
CA MET A 48 3.60 -3.44 30.47
C MET A 48 2.16 -3.62 30.98
N THR A 49 1.48 -4.70 30.58
CA THR A 49 0.13 -4.99 31.07
C THR A 49 0.10 -5.29 32.56
N GLU A 50 1.10 -6.00 33.10
CA GLU A 50 1.21 -6.21 34.56
C GLU A 50 1.35 -4.90 35.32
N VAL A 51 2.18 -3.98 34.84
CA VAL A 51 2.32 -2.64 35.44
C VAL A 51 0.99 -1.88 35.35
N LEU A 52 0.31 -1.93 34.20
CA LEU A 52 -0.96 -1.22 34.01
C LEU A 52 -2.10 -1.78 34.86
N LYS A 53 -2.10 -3.09 35.18
CA LYS A 53 -3.10 -3.71 36.07
C LYS A 53 -3.08 -3.12 37.48
N ALA A 54 -1.95 -2.55 37.91
CA ALA A 54 -1.86 -1.90 39.22
C ALA A 54 -2.58 -0.53 39.27
N TYR A 55 -2.77 0.11 38.12
CA TYR A 55 -3.35 1.45 38.02
C TYR A 55 -4.73 1.48 37.34
N LEU A 56 -5.03 0.52 36.48
CA LEU A 56 -6.28 0.42 35.74
C LEU A 56 -7.06 -0.85 36.11
N PRO A 57 -8.41 -0.80 36.09
CA PRO A 57 -9.23 -1.98 36.29
C PRO A 57 -8.95 -3.04 35.22
N VAL A 58 -8.90 -4.29 35.66
CA VAL A 58 -8.57 -5.45 34.81
C VAL A 58 -9.68 -5.62 33.78
N SER A 59 -9.39 -5.28 32.53
CA SER A 59 -10.32 -5.36 31.39
C SER A 59 -9.68 -6.09 30.22
N GLY A 60 -10.49 -6.71 29.36
CA GLY A 60 -10.00 -7.45 28.19
C GLY A 60 -9.20 -6.60 27.18
N PHE A 61 -9.34 -5.28 27.23
CA PHE A 61 -8.64 -4.34 26.34
C PHE A 61 -7.25 -3.91 26.85
N LEU A 62 -6.90 -4.24 28.11
CA LEU A 62 -5.65 -3.78 28.73
C LEU A 62 -4.36 -4.23 27.98
N PRO A 63 -4.27 -5.46 27.43
CA PRO A 63 -3.16 -5.87 26.57
C PRO A 63 -3.02 -5.01 25.31
N ILE A 64 -4.15 -4.66 24.67
CA ILE A 64 -4.18 -3.83 23.45
C ILE A 64 -3.69 -2.41 23.77
N VAL A 65 -4.15 -1.84 24.88
CA VAL A 65 -3.70 -0.52 25.36
C VAL A 65 -2.21 -0.54 25.66
N SER A 66 -1.71 -1.60 26.31
CA SER A 66 -0.29 -1.76 26.64
C SER A 66 0.58 -1.84 25.39
N PHE A 67 0.13 -2.62 24.38
CA PHE A 67 0.80 -2.68 23.08
C PHE A 67 0.81 -1.31 22.40
N ALA A 68 -0.34 -0.63 22.33
CA ALA A 68 -0.46 0.67 21.68
C ALA A 68 0.44 1.74 22.34
N LEU A 69 0.51 1.74 23.68
CA LEU A 69 1.39 2.63 24.43
C LEU A 69 2.88 2.35 24.14
N LEU A 70 3.31 1.08 24.20
CA LEU A 70 4.69 0.71 23.88
C LEU A 70 5.04 1.03 22.43
N PHE A 71 4.18 0.65 21.50
CA PHE A 71 4.36 0.91 20.08
C PHE A 71 4.49 2.41 19.81
N GLY A 72 3.60 3.22 20.38
CA GLY A 72 3.65 4.67 20.28
C GLY A 72 4.93 5.26 20.88
N ALA A 73 5.33 4.82 22.08
CA ALA A 73 6.54 5.28 22.73
C ALA A 73 7.79 4.99 21.89
N ILE A 74 7.91 3.78 21.35
CA ILE A 74 9.06 3.36 20.53
C ILE A 74 9.07 4.10 19.20
N LEU A 75 7.91 4.27 18.56
CA LEU A 75 7.77 5.08 17.35
C LEU A 75 8.27 6.51 17.57
N VAL A 76 7.85 7.15 18.66
CA VAL A 76 8.27 8.52 18.99
C VAL A 76 9.78 8.56 19.22
N LEU A 77 10.33 7.61 19.99
CA LEU A 77 11.76 7.53 20.29
C LEU A 77 12.61 7.35 19.02
N CYS A 78 12.22 6.43 18.13
CA CYS A 78 12.90 6.21 16.86
C CYS A 78 12.83 7.45 15.96
N ASN A 79 11.66 8.10 15.84
CA ASN A 79 11.53 9.32 15.06
C ASN A 79 12.38 10.48 15.63
N LEU A 80 12.44 10.60 16.95
CA LEU A 80 13.27 11.60 17.62
C LEU A 80 14.75 11.34 17.37
N ALA A 81 15.19 10.08 17.45
CA ALA A 81 16.55 9.67 17.11
C ALA A 81 16.89 9.98 15.65
N GLY A 82 15.99 9.66 14.71
CA GLY A 82 16.15 9.99 13.30
C GLY A 82 16.24 11.48 13.03
N TYR A 83 15.47 12.29 13.77
CA TYR A 83 15.58 13.75 13.70
C TYR A 83 16.92 14.26 14.23
N GLY A 84 17.37 13.75 15.39
CA GLY A 84 18.69 14.10 15.93
C GLY A 84 19.82 13.76 14.96
N LEU A 85 19.75 12.59 14.32
CA LEU A 85 20.74 12.18 13.33
C LEU A 85 20.71 13.06 12.08
N SER A 86 19.52 13.44 11.59
CA SER A 86 19.40 14.38 10.47
C SER A 86 20.00 15.76 10.80
N LEU A 87 19.82 16.25 12.04
CA LEU A 87 20.46 17.50 12.48
C LEU A 87 21.99 17.41 12.49
N LEU A 88 22.57 16.27 12.90
CA LEU A 88 24.01 16.04 12.85
C LEU A 88 24.53 16.06 11.40
N PHE A 89 23.80 15.43 10.48
CA PHE A 89 24.17 15.43 9.05
C PHE A 89 24.09 16.82 8.42
N GLN A 90 23.11 17.63 8.83
CA GLN A 90 23.01 19.01 8.38
C GLN A 90 24.21 19.84 8.84
N LYS A 91 24.69 19.63 10.08
CA LYS A 91 25.90 20.31 10.58
C LYS A 91 27.18 19.87 9.87
N ALA A 92 27.24 18.63 9.38
CA ALA A 92 28.41 18.08 8.72
C ALA A 92 28.55 18.47 7.22
N PHE A 93 27.79 19.45 6.72
CA PHE A 93 27.66 19.76 5.27
C PHE A 93 27.12 18.60 4.41
N LEU A 94 26.69 17.47 4.99
CA LEU A 94 26.02 16.36 4.27
C LEU A 94 24.49 16.52 4.20
N GLY A 95 23.95 17.67 4.65
CA GLY A 95 22.51 17.92 4.63
C GLY A 95 21.87 17.87 3.24
N TRP A 96 22.63 18.20 2.19
CA TRP A 96 22.16 18.07 0.80
C TRP A 96 21.98 16.60 0.40
N VAL A 97 22.89 15.71 0.82
CA VAL A 97 22.81 14.26 0.56
C VAL A 97 21.61 13.64 1.28
N ASP A 98 21.36 14.00 2.54
CA ASP A 98 20.19 13.53 3.31
C ASP A 98 18.87 13.92 2.61
N ARG A 99 18.79 15.12 2.05
CA ARG A 99 17.61 15.58 1.31
C ARG A 99 17.44 14.88 -0.04
N THR A 100 18.52 14.68 -0.81
CA THR A 100 18.44 14.01 -2.12
C THR A 100 18.11 12.53 -1.97
N LEU A 101 18.72 11.84 -1.01
CA LEU A 101 18.38 10.46 -0.69
C LEU A 101 16.94 10.35 -0.15
N GLY A 102 16.50 11.35 0.62
CA GLY A 102 15.13 11.42 1.14
C GLY A 102 14.10 11.54 0.02
N ALA A 103 14.41 12.35 -0.99
CA ALA A 103 13.59 12.46 -2.20
C ALA A 103 13.47 11.11 -2.92
N GLY A 104 14.59 10.43 -3.17
CA GLY A 104 14.58 9.12 -3.83
C GLY A 104 13.81 8.06 -3.03
N PHE A 105 14.01 8.00 -1.71
CA PHE A 105 13.30 7.07 -0.85
C PHE A 105 11.79 7.35 -0.79
N ALA A 106 11.40 8.63 -0.75
CA ALA A 106 10.00 9.04 -0.76
C ALA A 106 9.33 8.79 -2.11
N VAL A 107 10.06 8.87 -3.23
CA VAL A 107 9.55 8.42 -4.54
C VAL A 107 9.19 6.95 -4.48
N VAL A 108 10.11 6.08 -4.04
CA VAL A 108 9.87 4.63 -3.95
C VAL A 108 8.65 4.33 -3.08
N LYS A 109 8.59 4.92 -1.88
CA LYS A 109 7.46 4.78 -0.97
C LYS A 109 6.17 5.34 -1.56
N GLY A 110 6.25 6.49 -2.23
CA GLY A 110 5.13 7.15 -2.90
C GLY A 110 4.53 6.30 -4.02
N VAL A 111 5.37 5.65 -4.84
CA VAL A 111 4.92 4.67 -5.84
C VAL A 111 4.17 3.51 -5.18
N ILE A 112 4.76 2.92 -4.12
CA ILE A 112 4.14 1.78 -3.42
C ILE A 112 2.77 2.16 -2.85
N ILE A 113 2.68 3.32 -2.17
CA ILE A 113 1.42 3.80 -1.58
C ILE A 113 0.40 4.12 -2.66
N THR A 114 0.81 4.80 -3.74
CA THR A 114 -0.07 5.14 -4.86
C THR A 114 -0.62 3.89 -5.52
N TYR A 115 0.21 2.87 -5.75
CA TYR A 115 -0.22 1.58 -6.27
C TYR A 115 -1.24 0.91 -5.35
N LEU A 116 -0.97 0.85 -4.03
CA LEU A 116 -1.91 0.32 -3.04
C LEU A 116 -3.26 1.06 -3.08
N VAL A 117 -3.26 2.38 -3.17
CA VAL A 117 -4.47 3.20 -3.27
C VAL A 117 -5.28 2.84 -4.54
N ILE A 118 -4.62 2.69 -5.69
CA ILE A 118 -5.29 2.31 -6.95
C ILE A 118 -5.92 0.91 -6.85
N VAL A 119 -5.21 -0.05 -6.26
CA VAL A 119 -5.71 -1.42 -6.05
C VAL A 119 -6.95 -1.41 -5.17
N ILE A 120 -6.89 -0.69 -4.03
CA ILE A 120 -8.05 -0.54 -3.14
C ILE A 120 -9.20 0.14 -3.88
N LEU A 121 -8.94 1.22 -4.62
CA LEU A 121 -9.97 1.95 -5.34
C LEU A 121 -10.66 1.08 -6.41
N THR A 122 -9.91 0.24 -7.11
CA THR A 122 -10.43 -0.71 -8.12
C THR A 122 -11.19 -1.88 -7.48
N PHE A 123 -10.82 -2.26 -6.26
CA PHE A 123 -11.55 -3.28 -5.51
C PHE A 123 -12.89 -2.75 -4.99
N PHE A 124 -12.95 -1.49 -4.56
CA PHE A 124 -14.16 -0.86 -4.03
C PHE A 124 -15.07 -0.22 -5.09
N LEU A 125 -14.54 0.18 -6.26
CA LEU A 125 -15.32 0.69 -7.39
C LEU A 125 -15.47 -0.39 -8.47
N PRO A 126 -16.70 -0.86 -8.75
CA PRO A 126 -16.96 -1.78 -9.86
C PRO A 126 -16.53 -1.19 -11.21
N THR A 127 -15.93 -2.03 -12.06
CA THR A 127 -15.36 -1.77 -13.41
C THR A 127 -16.36 -1.28 -14.48
N GLN A 128 -17.41 -0.54 -14.12
CA GLN A 128 -18.46 -0.07 -15.03
C GLN A 128 -18.62 1.45 -15.02
N THR A 129 -17.50 2.19 -14.95
CA THR A 129 -17.50 3.61 -15.31
C THR A 129 -16.57 3.85 -16.51
N PRO A 130 -16.98 4.67 -17.49
CA PRO A 130 -16.22 4.99 -18.71
C PRO A 130 -14.92 5.78 -18.46
N LEU A 131 -14.39 5.73 -17.25
CA LEU A 131 -13.13 6.32 -16.84
C LEU A 131 -11.94 5.38 -17.16
N ILE A 132 -12.15 4.07 -17.31
CA ILE A 132 -11.06 3.11 -17.54
C ILE A 132 -10.65 3.01 -19.03
N ALA A 133 -11.57 3.32 -19.95
CA ALA A 133 -11.36 3.10 -21.39
C ALA A 133 -10.37 4.06 -22.09
N GLN A 134 -10.00 5.18 -21.45
CA GLN A 134 -9.19 6.24 -22.08
C GLN A 134 -7.84 6.52 -21.40
N SER A 135 -7.40 5.69 -20.45
CA SER A 135 -6.15 5.95 -19.72
C SER A 135 -4.93 5.34 -20.40
N LYS A 136 -4.02 6.20 -20.92
CA LYS A 136 -2.74 5.80 -21.51
C LYS A 136 -1.77 5.11 -20.53
N THR A 137 -2.03 5.22 -19.22
CA THR A 137 -1.24 4.64 -18.13
C THR A 137 -1.64 3.19 -17.80
N ALA A 138 -2.85 2.78 -18.17
CA ALA A 138 -3.35 1.42 -17.98
C ALA A 138 -2.51 0.35 -18.72
N PRO A 139 -2.13 0.50 -20.00
CA PRO A 139 -1.36 -0.55 -20.69
C PRO A 139 0.04 -0.77 -20.09
N TRP A 140 0.68 0.25 -19.50
CA TRP A 140 2.02 0.11 -18.92
C TRP A 140 2.02 -0.62 -17.57
N ILE A 141 0.98 -0.42 -16.77
CA ILE A 141 0.73 -1.15 -15.51
C ILE A 141 0.30 -2.61 -15.81
N ILE A 142 -0.42 -2.85 -16.90
CA ILE A 142 -0.79 -4.20 -17.34
C ILE A 142 0.44 -4.97 -17.86
N SER A 143 1.39 -4.28 -18.53
CA SER A 143 2.61 -4.90 -19.05
C SER A 143 3.60 -5.30 -17.93
N SER A 144 3.71 -4.50 -16.86
CA SER A 144 4.47 -4.89 -15.67
C SER A 144 3.81 -6.07 -14.93
N TYR A 145 2.47 -6.15 -14.94
CA TYR A 145 1.73 -7.30 -14.42
C TYR A 145 2.01 -8.59 -15.21
N GLN A 146 2.10 -8.52 -16.54
CA GLN A 146 2.39 -9.68 -17.40
C GLN A 146 3.82 -10.26 -17.21
N THR A 147 4.76 -9.44 -16.74
CA THR A 147 6.10 -9.91 -16.37
C THR A 147 6.07 -10.60 -15.01
N MET A 148 5.30 -10.07 -14.06
CA MET A 148 5.09 -10.70 -12.75
C MET A 148 4.28 -12.01 -12.84
N THR A 149 3.31 -12.15 -13.73
CA THR A 149 2.53 -13.39 -13.90
C THR A 149 3.30 -14.55 -14.55
N ARG A 150 4.50 -14.30 -15.09
CA ARG A 150 5.40 -15.37 -15.52
C ARG A 150 6.29 -15.90 -14.38
N LEU A 151 6.54 -15.09 -13.34
CA LEU A 151 7.27 -15.52 -12.15
C LEU A 151 6.35 -16.02 -11.03
N ILE A 152 5.13 -15.51 -10.94
CA ILE A 152 4.10 -15.95 -10.00
C ILE A 152 3.14 -16.88 -10.75
N ALA A 153 3.43 -18.17 -10.62
CA ALA A 153 2.74 -19.29 -11.24
C ALA A 153 1.20 -19.15 -11.24
N PRO A 154 0.52 -19.46 -12.36
CA PRO A 154 -0.94 -19.34 -12.52
C PRO A 154 -1.76 -20.24 -11.57
N ASP A 155 -1.17 -21.27 -10.98
CA ASP A 155 -1.88 -22.28 -10.18
C ASP A 155 -2.34 -21.82 -8.78
N HIS A 156 -1.74 -20.77 -8.22
CA HIS A 156 -2.07 -20.34 -6.86
C HIS A 156 -3.32 -19.45 -6.78
N TYR A 157 -3.64 -18.72 -7.86
CA TYR A 157 -4.78 -17.79 -7.88
C TYR A 157 -6.13 -18.52 -7.93
N GLU A 158 -6.25 -19.56 -8.76
CA GLU A 158 -7.44 -20.42 -8.85
C GLU A 158 -7.73 -21.14 -7.52
N LYS A 159 -6.68 -21.62 -6.84
CA LYS A 159 -6.79 -22.35 -5.58
C LYS A 159 -7.20 -21.45 -4.42
N TRP A 160 -6.70 -20.21 -4.38
CA TRP A 160 -7.06 -19.22 -3.37
C TRP A 160 -8.47 -18.67 -3.58
N ARG A 161 -8.87 -18.42 -4.84
CA ARG A 161 -10.24 -18.01 -5.20
C ARG A 161 -11.29 -19.06 -4.84
N LYS A 162 -11.02 -20.35 -5.12
CA LYS A 162 -11.92 -21.47 -4.75
C LYS A 162 -12.10 -21.59 -3.24
N ARG A 163 -11.04 -21.37 -2.46
CA ARG A 163 -11.09 -21.48 -0.99
C ARG A 163 -11.82 -20.31 -0.33
N LEU A 164 -11.67 -19.10 -0.87
CA LEU A 164 -12.29 -17.91 -0.28
C LEU A 164 -13.75 -17.72 -0.68
N MET A 165 -14.12 -18.08 -1.91
CA MET A 165 -15.48 -17.80 -2.37
C MET A 165 -16.51 -18.84 -1.95
N GLY A 166 -16.15 -20.08 -1.56
CA GLY A 166 -17.13 -21.06 -1.07
C GLY A 166 -18.36 -21.23 -1.99
N ILE A 167 -18.22 -20.93 -3.29
CA ILE A 167 -19.30 -21.01 -4.26
C ILE A 167 -19.40 -22.48 -4.66
N LYS A 168 -20.49 -23.14 -4.24
CA LYS A 168 -20.91 -24.45 -4.74
C LYS A 168 -20.83 -24.46 -6.26
N GLU A 169 -20.29 -25.55 -6.81
CA GLU A 169 -19.71 -25.74 -8.16
C GLU A 169 -20.63 -25.50 -9.38
N GLY A 170 -21.75 -24.79 -9.27
CA GLY A 170 -22.76 -24.71 -10.33
C GLY A 170 -22.74 -23.49 -11.26
N ALA A 171 -22.09 -22.38 -10.91
CA ALA A 171 -22.45 -21.07 -11.53
C ALA A 171 -21.42 -20.47 -12.53
N VAL A 172 -20.41 -21.21 -12.98
CA VAL A 172 -19.35 -20.67 -13.88
C VAL A 172 -19.47 -21.15 -15.34
N GLN A 173 -20.55 -21.82 -15.72
CA GLN A 173 -20.77 -22.21 -17.14
C GLN A 173 -21.57 -21.21 -17.99
N ALA A 174 -21.85 -19.99 -17.52
CA ALA A 174 -22.41 -18.95 -18.40
C ALA A 174 -21.29 -18.16 -19.10
N LYS A 175 -20.70 -18.78 -20.13
CA LYS A 175 -19.84 -18.12 -21.12
C LYS A 175 -20.66 -17.06 -21.87
N PRO A 176 -20.22 -15.79 -22.00
CA PRO A 176 -20.93 -14.83 -22.84
C PRO A 176 -20.65 -15.19 -24.31
N GLU A 177 -21.69 -15.62 -25.00
CA GLU A 177 -21.70 -15.87 -26.44
C GLU A 177 -21.53 -14.54 -27.20
N LYS A 178 -20.55 -14.49 -28.13
CA LYS A 178 -20.32 -13.33 -28.99
C LYS A 178 -21.54 -13.14 -29.92
N PRO A 179 -21.98 -11.90 -30.21
CA PRO A 179 -23.04 -11.67 -31.19
C PRO A 179 -22.51 -12.02 -32.58
N LYS A 180 -23.10 -13.03 -33.24
CA LYS A 180 -22.90 -13.31 -34.66
C LYS A 180 -23.72 -12.34 -35.50
N ASP A 181 -23.09 -11.93 -36.59
CA ASP A 181 -23.53 -10.94 -37.56
C ASP A 181 -24.97 -11.15 -38.08
N ALA A 182 -25.67 -10.04 -38.27
CA ALA A 182 -26.99 -9.97 -38.87
C ALA A 182 -26.98 -10.56 -40.30
N PRO A 183 -27.99 -11.35 -40.70
CA PRO A 183 -28.06 -11.86 -42.06
C PRO A 183 -28.48 -10.73 -43.01
N LYS A 184 -27.60 -10.44 -43.98
CA LYS A 184 -27.95 -9.66 -45.17
C LYS A 184 -29.07 -10.37 -45.91
N LYS A 185 -30.13 -9.63 -46.19
CA LYS A 185 -31.23 -10.01 -47.06
C LYS A 185 -30.79 -10.07 -48.53
N ASP A 186 -31.40 -11.06 -49.18
CA ASP A 186 -31.96 -11.04 -50.53
C ASP A 186 -31.14 -11.41 -51.78
N GLU A 187 -31.87 -12.19 -52.59
CA GLU A 187 -31.85 -12.36 -54.05
C GLU A 187 -30.84 -13.33 -54.69
N SER A 188 -31.33 -14.51 -55.05
CA SER A 188 -31.64 -14.82 -56.46
C SER A 188 -32.45 -16.11 -56.59
N ASN A 189 -33.71 -15.96 -56.96
CA ASN A 189 -34.25 -16.57 -58.18
C ASN A 189 -35.03 -15.47 -58.90
#